data_AF-A0A0C9YCW5-F1
#
_entry.id   AF-A0A0C9YCW5-F1
#
_cell.length_a   1.000
_cell.length_b   1.000
_cell.length_c   1.000
_cell.angle_alpha   90.00
_cell.angle_beta   90.00
_cell.angle_gamma   90.00
#
_symmetry.space_group_name_H-M   'P 1'
#
loop_
_entity.id
_entity.type
_entity.pdbx_description
1 polymer ?
#
loop_
_entity_poly.entity_id
_entity_poly.type
_entity_poly.pdbx_seq_one_letter_code
_entity_poly.pdbx_strand_id
1 'polypeptide(L)'
;MSLPDRLLVQIASYNTNLQGVLGLPQDLVDWLAPTLQVSNFLFHQQRAPDIIAVGFQELLPLHLGLSGLSKAVLNSRNALILSQIEEHAPNKDSYSLIAKVVNVGVALLVYGRDAGVARKVCDVETQWTGCGLAYMGNKGAVGVRFRILNAEGDPGETYTFVNCHLTAFDHKLERRNADYRHIVSTLLFPPVSDSSSHSTIYETSHLFLLGDLNYRLDIPPTHPLFERRNLPGFSGAIDSEATRKELGKFDQLTTEKQKGHVFVGLHEGDFWKFKCSYKYQLGEIDKYSTKRTPSWTDRILYATHTDSPDTPGQCGITNLLYTSIPSYTTSDHKPIVCLLLLPPSTPNSSSSIPLIRLPTTYTPLPDRRSALKRYVGRILDRVVGVIWWLLTLLGAGSGIIGSFNFFLGLGAWKWWKARSLV
;
A
#
# COMPACT_ATOMS: atom_id res chain seq x y z
N MET A 1 -8.14 6.76 -34.83
CA MET A 1 -7.26 5.64 -34.45
C MET A 1 -7.74 5.12 -33.12
N SER A 2 -8.36 3.94 -33.07
CA SER A 2 -8.72 3.31 -31.79
C SER A 2 -7.44 2.99 -31.04
N LEU A 3 -7.30 3.45 -29.79
CA LEU A 3 -6.22 2.98 -28.93
C LEU A 3 -6.31 1.44 -28.86
N PRO A 4 -5.20 0.70 -29.03
CA PRO A 4 -5.20 -0.75 -28.83
C PRO A 4 -5.71 -1.10 -27.43
N ASP A 5 -6.25 -2.31 -27.26
CA ASP A 5 -6.81 -2.91 -26.03
C ASP A 5 -5.81 -2.96 -24.85
N ARG A 6 -5.36 -1.80 -24.40
CA ARG A 6 -4.47 -1.59 -23.26
C ARG A 6 -5.33 -1.31 -22.05
N LEU A 7 -5.13 -2.04 -20.97
CA LEU A 7 -5.86 -1.80 -19.72
C LEU A 7 -5.35 -0.53 -19.04
N LEU A 8 -6.30 0.26 -18.53
CA LEU A 8 -6.05 1.43 -17.71
C LEU A 8 -6.20 1.04 -16.23
N VAL A 9 -5.14 1.21 -15.43
CA VAL A 9 -5.12 0.84 -14.01
C VAL A 9 -4.93 2.08 -13.16
N GLN A 10 -5.84 2.31 -12.22
CA GLN A 10 -5.70 3.35 -11.21
C GLN A 10 -5.30 2.74 -9.87
N ILE A 11 -4.26 3.29 -9.25
CA ILE A 11 -3.73 2.83 -7.97
C ILE A 11 -3.68 3.99 -7.01
N ALA A 12 -4.25 3.80 -5.83
CA ALA A 12 -4.37 4.81 -4.80
C ALA A 12 -3.83 4.27 -3.47
N SER A 13 -3.06 5.06 -2.74
CA SER A 13 -2.55 4.69 -1.40
C SER A 13 -2.70 5.82 -0.40
N TYR A 14 -3.12 5.50 0.82
CA TYR A 14 -3.24 6.47 1.90
C TYR A 14 -3.02 5.87 3.29
N ASN A 15 -2.03 6.40 4.02
CA ASN A 15 -1.89 6.15 5.45
C ASN A 15 -2.83 7.09 6.23
N THR A 16 -3.80 6.50 6.95
CA THR A 16 -4.84 7.26 7.65
C THR A 16 -4.51 7.59 9.10
N ASN A 17 -3.27 7.38 9.56
CA ASN A 17 -2.79 7.78 10.90
C ASN A 17 -3.70 7.33 12.05
N LEU A 18 -4.15 6.06 12.01
CA LEU A 18 -5.01 5.39 13.00
C LEU A 18 -6.37 6.07 13.25
N GLN A 19 -6.81 6.98 12.37
CA GLN A 19 -8.03 7.76 12.56
C GLN A 19 -9.32 6.95 12.34
N GLY A 20 -9.25 5.71 11.83
CA GLY A 20 -10.44 4.89 11.65
C GLY A 20 -11.39 5.50 10.62
N VAL A 21 -12.68 5.59 10.98
CA VAL A 21 -13.72 6.22 10.16
C VAL A 21 -13.41 7.70 9.90
N LEU A 22 -12.82 8.40 10.87
CA LEU A 22 -12.48 9.82 10.81
C LEU A 22 -11.30 10.12 9.86
N GLY A 23 -10.56 9.09 9.44
CA GLY A 23 -9.34 9.24 8.64
C GLY A 23 -9.54 9.56 7.17
N LEU A 24 -10.76 9.36 6.65
CA LEU A 24 -11.10 9.78 5.30
C LEU A 24 -12.03 11.00 5.34
N PRO A 25 -11.81 12.02 4.49
CA PRO A 25 -12.86 12.98 4.21
C PRO A 25 -14.12 12.24 3.72
N GLN A 26 -15.28 12.82 3.98
CA GLN A 26 -16.56 12.27 3.52
C GLN A 26 -16.62 12.19 1.98
N ASP A 27 -15.82 13.02 1.30
CA ASP A 27 -15.68 13.10 -0.14
C ASP A 27 -14.34 12.49 -0.59
N LEU A 28 -14.39 11.38 -1.33
CA LEU A 28 -13.21 10.71 -1.88
C LEU A 28 -12.87 11.16 -3.31
N VAL A 29 -13.64 12.09 -3.87
CA VAL A 29 -13.62 12.45 -5.29
C VAL A 29 -12.25 12.95 -5.71
N ASP A 30 -11.67 13.90 -4.98
CA ASP A 30 -10.35 14.45 -5.31
C ASP A 30 -9.25 13.37 -5.45
N TRP A 31 -9.41 12.26 -4.72
CA TRP A 31 -8.44 11.17 -4.69
C TRP A 31 -8.75 10.03 -5.66
N LEU A 32 -10.03 9.69 -5.83
CA LEU A 32 -10.47 8.51 -6.58
C LEU A 32 -11.09 8.85 -7.93
N ALA A 33 -11.60 10.05 -8.14
CA ALA A 33 -11.82 10.54 -9.49
C ALA A 33 -10.44 10.93 -10.04
N PRO A 34 -10.05 10.46 -11.24
CA PRO A 34 -8.85 10.95 -11.90
C PRO A 34 -9.00 12.47 -11.97
N THR A 35 -8.18 13.19 -11.21
CA THR A 35 -8.29 14.62 -10.94
C THR A 35 -8.72 15.30 -12.23
N LEU A 36 -9.91 15.90 -12.28
CA LEU A 36 -10.64 16.35 -13.49
C LEU A 36 -9.83 17.21 -14.49
N GLN A 37 -8.61 17.60 -14.12
CA GLN A 37 -7.63 18.30 -14.94
C GLN A 37 -6.74 17.36 -15.79
N VAL A 38 -6.46 16.13 -15.35
CA VAL A 38 -5.59 15.18 -16.07
C VAL A 38 -6.34 14.48 -17.20
N SER A 39 -7.66 14.33 -17.09
CA SER A 39 -8.53 13.84 -18.17
C SER A 39 -8.54 14.79 -19.36
N ASN A 40 -8.45 16.10 -19.15
CA ASN A 40 -8.52 17.08 -20.23
C ASN A 40 -7.20 17.25 -21.01
N PHE A 41 -6.04 17.04 -20.36
CA PHE A 41 -4.73 17.25 -21.01
C PHE A 41 -4.20 16.00 -21.72
N LEU A 42 -4.51 14.79 -21.23
CA LEU A 42 -3.92 13.54 -21.75
C LEU A 42 -4.87 12.65 -22.55
N PHE A 43 -6.19 12.88 -22.48
CA PHE A 43 -7.15 12.08 -23.23
C PHE A 43 -8.19 12.97 -23.91
N HIS A 44 -8.22 12.95 -25.24
CA HIS A 44 -9.40 13.36 -26.01
C HIS A 44 -10.61 12.43 -25.79
N GLN A 45 -10.50 11.45 -24.89
CA GLN A 45 -11.53 10.45 -24.58
C GLN A 45 -11.71 10.32 -23.07
N GLN A 46 -12.92 10.55 -22.61
CA GLN A 46 -13.34 10.29 -21.23
C GLN A 46 -13.39 8.76 -20.97
N ARG A 47 -12.24 8.14 -20.68
CA ARG A 47 -12.12 6.71 -20.40
C ARG A 47 -11.98 6.46 -18.90
N ALA A 48 -12.85 5.60 -18.36
CA ALA A 48 -12.75 5.12 -16.98
C ALA A 48 -11.64 4.05 -16.83
N PRO A 49 -10.99 3.94 -15.66
CA PRO A 49 -10.07 2.85 -15.37
C PRO A 49 -10.73 1.47 -15.51
N ASP A 50 -10.00 0.49 -16.04
CA ASP A 50 -10.47 -0.90 -16.11
C ASP A 50 -10.28 -1.63 -14.78
N ILE A 51 -9.25 -1.24 -14.02
CA ILE A 51 -8.94 -1.76 -12.68
C ILE A 51 -8.67 -0.58 -11.75
N ILE A 52 -9.23 -0.62 -10.55
CA ILE A 52 -8.95 0.35 -9.49
C ILE A 52 -8.47 -0.41 -8.25
N ALA A 53 -7.30 -0.05 -7.72
CA ALA A 53 -6.75 -0.62 -6.50
C ALA A 53 -6.54 0.49 -5.44
N VAL A 54 -7.12 0.30 -4.25
CA VAL A 54 -7.05 1.27 -3.14
C VAL A 54 -6.42 0.61 -1.92
N GLY A 55 -5.23 1.09 -1.54
CA GLY A 55 -4.47 0.66 -0.38
C GLY A 55 -4.58 1.63 0.79
N PHE A 56 -4.77 1.08 1.99
CA PHE A 56 -4.74 1.85 3.24
C PHE A 56 -3.68 1.32 4.20
N GLN A 57 -3.07 2.21 4.96
CA GLN A 57 -2.24 1.89 6.11
C GLN A 57 -2.79 2.63 7.33
N GLU A 58 -2.56 2.06 8.52
CA GLU A 58 -3.10 2.60 9.77
C GLU A 58 -4.62 2.86 9.69
N LEU A 59 -5.35 1.97 9.01
CA LEU A 59 -6.78 2.14 8.68
C LEU A 59 -7.66 2.35 9.92
N LEU A 60 -7.27 1.80 11.06
CA LEU A 60 -8.02 1.85 12.30
C LEU A 60 -7.08 1.80 13.52
N PRO A 61 -7.54 2.24 14.70
CA PRO A 61 -6.78 2.16 15.94
C PRO A 61 -6.19 0.76 16.18
N LEU A 62 -4.95 0.71 16.66
CA LEU A 62 -4.19 -0.55 16.78
C LEU A 62 -4.91 -1.61 17.61
N HIS A 63 -5.54 -1.24 18.73
CA HIS A 63 -6.27 -2.21 19.57
C HIS A 63 -7.43 -2.89 18.83
N LEU A 64 -8.12 -2.18 17.92
CA LEU A 64 -9.16 -2.75 17.05
C LEU A 64 -8.54 -3.55 15.90
N GLY A 65 -7.45 -3.08 15.30
CA GLY A 65 -6.77 -3.79 14.22
C GLY A 65 -6.17 -5.12 14.69
N LEU A 66 -5.52 -5.13 15.85
CA LEU A 66 -4.86 -6.29 16.45
C LEU A 66 -5.88 -7.32 16.95
N SER A 67 -6.99 -6.88 17.57
CA SER A 67 -8.13 -7.77 17.88
C SER A 67 -8.84 -8.27 16.61
N GLY A 68 -8.57 -7.61 15.48
CA GLY A 68 -9.12 -7.79 14.13
C GLY A 68 -10.62 -7.61 14.04
N LEU A 69 -11.08 -6.54 14.69
CA LEU A 69 -12.38 -5.92 14.51
C LEU A 69 -12.38 -4.97 13.31
N SER A 70 -11.70 -5.32 12.21
CA SER A 70 -11.54 -4.47 11.03
C SER A 70 -12.64 -4.63 9.98
N LYS A 71 -13.49 -5.67 10.08
CA LYS A 71 -14.49 -6.02 9.07
C LYS A 71 -15.51 -4.89 8.79
N ALA A 72 -16.03 -4.26 9.85
CA ALA A 72 -17.01 -3.18 9.71
C ALA A 72 -16.41 -1.96 9.00
N VAL A 73 -15.21 -1.54 9.41
CA VAL A 73 -14.48 -0.43 8.77
C VAL A 73 -14.20 -0.77 7.31
N LEU A 74 -13.70 -1.97 7.01
CA LEU A 74 -13.40 -2.38 5.63
C LEU A 74 -14.66 -2.41 4.74
N ASN A 75 -15.80 -2.85 5.28
CA ASN A 75 -17.08 -2.83 4.54
C ASN A 75 -17.59 -1.41 4.28
N SER A 76 -17.50 -0.52 5.29
CA SER A 76 -17.84 0.89 5.12
C SER A 76 -16.95 1.55 4.07
N ARG A 77 -15.63 1.26 4.09
CA ARG A 77 -14.68 1.73 3.08
C ARG A 77 -15.01 1.22 1.69
N ASN A 78 -15.36 -0.06 1.56
CA ASN A 78 -15.78 -0.62 0.30
C ASN A 78 -17.01 0.10 -0.28
N ALA A 79 -18.05 0.31 0.53
CA ALA A 79 -19.27 0.98 0.09
C ALA A 79 -19.00 2.42 -0.36
N LEU A 80 -18.21 3.17 0.42
CA LEU A 80 -17.86 4.55 0.10
C LEU A 80 -17.00 4.66 -1.17
N ILE A 81 -15.98 3.80 -1.32
CA ILE A 81 -15.15 3.78 -2.53
C ILE A 81 -16.01 3.49 -3.75
N LEU A 82 -16.84 2.44 -3.68
CA LEU A 82 -17.68 2.02 -4.79
C LEU A 82 -18.66 3.12 -5.21
N SER A 83 -19.35 3.76 -4.25
CA SER A 83 -20.26 4.86 -4.57
C SER A 83 -19.54 6.01 -5.27
N GLN A 84 -18.32 6.34 -4.83
CA GLN A 84 -17.58 7.49 -5.35
C GLN A 84 -16.97 7.22 -6.74
N ILE A 85 -16.43 6.02 -6.98
CA ILE A 85 -15.88 5.70 -8.31
C ILE A 85 -16.99 5.60 -9.37
N GLU A 86 -18.18 5.09 -9.03
CA GLU A 86 -19.30 4.96 -9.97
C GLU A 86 -20.00 6.31 -10.22
N GLU A 87 -20.20 7.11 -9.16
CA GLU A 87 -20.80 8.44 -9.26
C GLU A 87 -19.96 9.36 -10.15
N HIS A 88 -18.62 9.26 -10.06
CA HIS A 88 -17.69 10.13 -10.79
C HIS A 88 -17.03 9.46 -11.99
N ALA A 89 -17.44 8.24 -12.35
CA ALA A 89 -16.99 7.61 -13.57
C ALA A 89 -17.42 8.43 -14.80
N PRO A 90 -16.53 8.67 -15.78
CA PRO A 90 -16.85 9.53 -16.91
C PRO A 90 -18.09 9.11 -17.71
N ASN A 91 -18.35 7.81 -17.82
CA ASN A 91 -19.53 7.28 -18.52
C ASN A 91 -20.51 6.58 -17.57
N LYS A 92 -20.49 6.92 -16.27
CA LYS A 92 -21.25 6.23 -15.21
C LYS A 92 -21.00 4.71 -15.22
N ASP A 93 -19.76 4.32 -15.49
CA ASP A 93 -19.31 2.93 -15.47
C ASP A 93 -19.53 2.29 -14.08
N SER A 94 -20.03 1.06 -14.06
CA SER A 94 -20.17 0.24 -12.85
C SER A 94 -18.93 -0.61 -12.59
N TYR A 95 -18.70 -0.91 -11.32
CA TYR A 95 -17.55 -1.69 -10.88
C TYR A 95 -17.95 -2.81 -9.92
N SER A 96 -17.25 -3.94 -10.06
CA SER A 96 -17.35 -5.06 -9.13
C SER A 96 -16.11 -5.13 -8.24
N LEU A 97 -16.30 -5.38 -6.95
CA LEU A 97 -15.21 -5.71 -6.04
C LEU A 97 -14.63 -7.09 -6.43
N ILE A 98 -13.40 -7.12 -6.93
CA ILE A 98 -12.67 -8.35 -7.22
C ILE A 98 -12.26 -9.01 -5.92
N ALA A 99 -11.57 -8.27 -5.05
CA ALA A 99 -11.14 -8.76 -3.75
C ALA A 99 -10.88 -7.62 -2.76
N LYS A 100 -10.99 -7.94 -1.47
CA LYS A 100 -10.50 -7.10 -0.38
C LYS A 100 -9.78 -7.94 0.67
N VAL A 101 -8.72 -7.40 1.23
CA VAL A 101 -7.91 -8.06 2.24
C VAL A 101 -7.44 -7.04 3.28
N VAL A 102 -7.33 -7.47 4.54
CA VAL A 102 -6.83 -6.63 5.63
C VAL A 102 -6.00 -7.46 6.61
N ASN A 103 -4.88 -6.91 7.05
CA ASN A 103 -4.09 -7.43 8.15
C ASN A 103 -3.78 -6.28 9.12
N VAL A 104 -4.38 -6.32 10.31
CA VAL A 104 -4.35 -5.24 11.30
C VAL A 104 -4.84 -3.93 10.66
N GLY A 105 -3.95 -2.97 10.38
CA GLY A 105 -4.28 -1.67 9.79
C GLY A 105 -3.89 -1.53 8.31
N VAL A 106 -3.33 -2.57 7.69
CA VAL A 106 -2.96 -2.59 6.27
C VAL A 106 -4.08 -3.25 5.48
N ALA A 107 -4.72 -2.52 4.57
CA ALA A 107 -5.86 -3.01 3.80
C ALA A 107 -5.69 -2.73 2.31
N LEU A 108 -6.24 -3.60 1.46
CA LEU A 108 -6.23 -3.45 0.01
C LEU A 108 -7.60 -3.86 -0.54
N LEU A 109 -8.17 -3.03 -1.40
CA LEU A 109 -9.41 -3.30 -2.12
C LEU A 109 -9.14 -3.14 -3.62
N VAL A 110 -9.55 -4.11 -4.42
CA VAL A 110 -9.36 -4.10 -5.88
C VAL A 110 -10.69 -4.29 -6.57
N TYR A 111 -10.97 -3.41 -7.54
CA TYR A 111 -12.20 -3.34 -8.30
C TYR A 111 -11.91 -3.53 -9.79
N GLY A 112 -12.81 -4.19 -10.49
CA GLY A 112 -12.79 -4.33 -11.94
C GLY A 112 -14.01 -3.68 -12.56
N ARG A 113 -13.84 -3.07 -13.73
CA ARG A 113 -14.95 -2.48 -14.49
C ARG A 113 -15.87 -3.56 -15.06
N ASP A 114 -17.18 -3.41 -14.88
CA ASP A 114 -18.19 -4.42 -15.22
C ASP A 114 -18.29 -4.70 -16.72
N ALA A 115 -18.07 -3.67 -17.55
CA ALA A 115 -18.11 -3.77 -19.00
C ALA A 115 -16.89 -4.50 -19.61
N GLY A 116 -15.91 -4.89 -18.79
CA GLY A 116 -14.67 -5.51 -19.27
C GLY A 116 -14.09 -6.48 -18.25
N VAL A 117 -13.12 -5.99 -17.47
CA VAL A 117 -12.27 -6.82 -16.61
C VAL A 117 -13.08 -7.70 -15.66
N ALA A 118 -14.08 -7.17 -14.97
CA ALA A 118 -14.79 -7.91 -13.91
C ALA A 118 -15.39 -9.24 -14.38
N ARG A 119 -15.84 -9.32 -15.65
CA ARG A 119 -16.45 -10.54 -16.22
C ARG A 119 -15.42 -11.60 -16.61
N LYS A 120 -14.15 -11.22 -16.74
CA LYS A 120 -13.05 -12.06 -17.17
C LYS A 120 -12.13 -12.46 -16.01
N VAL A 121 -12.38 -11.97 -14.80
CA VAL A 121 -11.57 -12.28 -13.63
C VAL A 121 -11.79 -13.73 -13.20
N CYS A 122 -10.69 -14.44 -12.96
CA CYS A 122 -10.66 -15.78 -12.38
C CYS A 122 -9.48 -15.91 -11.40
N ASP A 123 -9.41 -17.04 -10.68
CA ASP A 123 -8.33 -17.37 -9.73
C ASP A 123 -8.01 -16.25 -8.75
N VAL A 124 -9.06 -15.72 -8.10
CA VAL A 124 -8.91 -14.63 -7.14
C VAL A 124 -8.34 -15.16 -5.82
N GLU A 125 -7.20 -14.60 -5.43
CA GLU A 125 -6.44 -14.99 -4.26
C GLU A 125 -6.10 -13.77 -3.41
N THR A 126 -6.08 -13.98 -2.09
CA THR A 126 -5.63 -12.95 -1.15
C THR A 126 -4.62 -13.53 -0.17
N GLN A 127 -3.61 -12.74 0.18
CA GLN A 127 -2.53 -13.15 1.08
C GLN A 127 -2.15 -12.01 2.04
N TRP A 128 -1.50 -12.35 3.15
CA TRP A 128 -0.93 -11.37 4.09
C TRP A 128 0.36 -11.90 4.73
N THR A 129 1.20 -10.99 5.20
CA THR A 129 2.34 -11.28 6.06
C THR A 129 2.63 -10.10 7.00
N GLY A 130 3.17 -10.37 8.18
CA GLY A 130 3.56 -9.35 9.16
C GLY A 130 5.08 -9.25 9.32
N CYS A 131 5.59 -8.02 9.40
CA CYS A 131 7.00 -7.68 9.59
C CYS A 131 7.27 -7.05 10.97
N GLY A 132 6.22 -6.86 11.78
CA GLY A 132 6.32 -6.32 13.13
C GLY A 132 7.18 -7.20 14.04
N LEU A 133 7.33 -6.77 15.29
CA LEU A 133 7.99 -7.58 16.30
C LEU A 133 7.32 -8.96 16.34
N ALA A 134 8.12 -10.03 16.25
CA ALA A 134 7.61 -11.40 16.17
C ALA A 134 6.54 -11.65 15.08
N TYR A 135 6.70 -11.00 13.91
CA TYR A 135 5.81 -11.12 12.74
C TYR A 135 4.40 -10.55 12.92
N MET A 136 4.18 -9.74 13.96
CA MET A 136 2.92 -9.02 14.18
C MET A 136 2.56 -8.13 12.96
N GLY A 137 1.25 -7.97 12.71
CA GLY A 137 0.71 -7.39 11.49
C GLY A 137 0.65 -5.87 11.44
N ASN A 138 1.08 -5.15 12.49
CA ASN A 138 1.09 -3.68 12.51
C ASN A 138 2.07 -3.06 11.48
N LYS A 139 3.01 -3.86 10.99
CA LYS A 139 3.85 -3.64 9.82
C LYS A 139 3.83 -4.91 8.98
N GLY A 140 3.95 -4.80 7.67
CA GLY A 140 3.85 -5.96 6.78
C GLY A 140 3.20 -5.63 5.45
N ALA A 141 2.57 -6.63 4.85
CA ALA A 141 1.89 -6.46 3.57
C ALA A 141 0.63 -7.33 3.48
N VAL A 142 -0.28 -6.89 2.62
CA VAL A 142 -1.41 -7.67 2.11
C VAL A 142 -1.34 -7.69 0.58
N GLY A 143 -1.80 -8.78 -0.02
CA GLY A 143 -1.77 -8.96 -1.46
C GLY A 143 -3.09 -9.47 -2.02
N VAL A 144 -3.42 -9.03 -3.22
CA VAL A 144 -4.50 -9.54 -4.07
C VAL A 144 -3.88 -10.02 -5.38
N ARG A 145 -4.19 -11.24 -5.79
CA ARG A 145 -3.81 -11.79 -7.09
C ARG A 145 -5.04 -12.31 -7.80
N PHE A 146 -5.09 -12.13 -9.11
CA PHE A 146 -6.11 -12.73 -9.98
C PHE A 146 -5.59 -12.86 -11.40
N ARG A 147 -6.29 -13.64 -12.22
CA ARG A 147 -6.05 -13.76 -13.65
C ARG A 147 -7.18 -13.12 -14.44
N ILE A 148 -6.87 -12.60 -15.62
CA ILE A 148 -7.86 -12.15 -16.59
C ILE A 148 -7.88 -13.15 -17.74
N LEU A 149 -9.03 -13.73 -18.05
CA LEU A 149 -9.20 -14.65 -19.17
C LEU A 149 -8.87 -13.95 -20.49
N ASN A 150 -8.23 -14.68 -21.41
CA ASN A 150 -7.97 -14.21 -22.76
C ASN A 150 -9.26 -14.21 -23.62
N ALA A 151 -9.15 -13.93 -24.91
CA ALA A 151 -10.31 -13.87 -25.80
C ALA A 151 -10.94 -15.26 -26.01
N GLU A 152 -10.14 -16.32 -25.88
CA GLU A 152 -10.50 -17.72 -26.04
C GLU A 152 -11.16 -18.32 -24.78
N GLY A 153 -11.13 -17.59 -23.65
CA GLY A 153 -11.66 -18.05 -22.37
C GLY A 153 -10.68 -18.89 -21.53
N ASP A 154 -9.42 -18.97 -21.94
CA ASP A 154 -8.35 -19.64 -21.21
C ASP A 154 -7.70 -18.71 -20.17
N PRO A 155 -6.98 -19.29 -19.19
CA PRO A 155 -6.08 -18.56 -18.31
C PRO A 155 -5.14 -17.58 -19.03
N GLY A 156 -5.44 -16.28 -18.92
CA GLY A 156 -4.56 -15.22 -19.42
C GLY A 156 -3.57 -14.71 -18.37
N GLU A 157 -3.21 -13.43 -18.50
CA GLU A 157 -2.21 -12.77 -17.68
C GLU A 157 -2.60 -12.72 -16.18
N THR A 158 -1.59 -12.77 -15.32
CA THR A 158 -1.71 -12.69 -13.86
C THR A 158 -1.41 -11.28 -13.35
N TYR A 159 -2.29 -10.76 -12.49
CA TYR A 159 -2.23 -9.42 -11.93
C TYR A 159 -2.06 -9.51 -10.42
N THR A 160 -0.97 -8.96 -9.88
CA THR A 160 -0.68 -8.99 -8.44
C THR A 160 -0.56 -7.57 -7.89
N PHE A 161 -1.38 -7.24 -6.90
CA PHE A 161 -1.36 -5.98 -6.16
C PHE A 161 -0.90 -6.23 -4.73
N VAL A 162 0.09 -5.49 -4.25
CA VAL A 162 0.68 -5.64 -2.91
C VAL A 162 0.67 -4.30 -2.20
N ASN A 163 -0.09 -4.19 -1.11
CA ASN A 163 -0.06 -3.01 -0.25
C ASN A 163 0.83 -3.26 0.97
N CYS A 164 1.81 -2.39 1.19
CA CYS A 164 2.82 -2.49 2.23
C CYS A 164 2.70 -1.39 3.30
N HIS A 165 3.16 -1.70 4.50
CA HIS A 165 3.46 -0.74 5.55
C HIS A 165 4.75 -1.15 6.24
N LEU A 166 5.86 -0.52 5.87
CA LEU A 166 7.21 -0.92 6.31
C LEU A 166 7.66 -0.17 7.56
N THR A 167 8.75 -0.62 8.18
CA THR A 167 9.29 -0.04 9.42
C THR A 167 9.55 1.47 9.32
N ALA A 168 8.98 2.22 10.27
CA ALA A 168 9.13 3.67 10.39
C ALA A 168 10.50 4.10 10.98
N PHE A 169 10.72 5.41 10.96
CA PHE A 169 11.93 6.15 11.40
C PHE A 169 13.10 6.11 10.42
N ASP A 170 13.73 7.27 10.25
CA ASP A 170 14.88 7.55 9.37
C ASP A 170 16.02 6.53 9.47
N HIS A 171 16.54 6.31 10.67
CA HIS A 171 17.68 5.43 10.96
C HIS A 171 17.41 3.93 10.75
N LYS A 172 16.18 3.52 10.42
CA LYS A 172 15.79 2.11 10.26
C LYS A 172 15.78 1.63 8.81
N LEU A 173 16.66 2.18 7.97
CA LEU A 173 16.76 1.83 6.54
C LEU A 173 16.93 0.33 6.32
N GLU A 174 17.93 -0.29 6.96
CA GLU A 174 18.17 -1.72 6.75
C GLU A 174 17.01 -2.59 7.27
N ARG A 175 16.25 -2.10 8.27
CA ARG A 175 15.04 -2.81 8.69
C ARG A 175 13.95 -2.75 7.64
N ARG A 176 13.76 -1.63 6.92
CA ARG A 176 12.84 -1.56 5.77
C ARG A 176 13.26 -2.49 4.64
N ASN A 177 14.56 -2.54 4.33
CA ASN A 177 15.09 -3.49 3.36
C ASN A 177 14.79 -4.94 3.79
N ALA A 178 15.01 -5.26 5.06
CA ALA A 178 14.71 -6.57 5.62
C ALA A 178 13.20 -6.89 5.62
N ASP A 179 12.34 -5.91 5.91
CA ASP A 179 10.88 -6.05 5.83
C ASP A 179 10.46 -6.37 4.39
N TYR A 180 11.02 -5.70 3.39
CA TYR A 180 10.74 -5.97 1.98
C TYR A 180 11.18 -7.39 1.57
N ARG A 181 12.42 -7.79 1.88
CA ARG A 181 12.90 -9.15 1.60
C ARG A 181 12.04 -10.21 2.29
N HIS A 182 11.62 -9.94 3.52
CA HIS A 182 10.69 -10.80 4.24
C HIS A 182 9.37 -10.93 3.49
N ILE A 183 8.74 -9.82 3.08
CA ILE A 183 7.48 -9.80 2.31
C ILE A 183 7.61 -10.63 1.03
N VAL A 184 8.69 -10.45 0.25
CA VAL A 184 8.93 -11.24 -0.96
C VAL A 184 8.97 -12.74 -0.67
N SER A 185 9.58 -13.14 0.44
CA SER A 185 9.72 -14.55 0.83
C SER A 185 8.49 -15.16 1.52
N THR A 186 7.58 -14.36 2.08
CA THR A 186 6.47 -14.87 2.92
C THR A 186 5.07 -14.48 2.46
N LEU A 187 4.91 -13.43 1.64
CA LEU A 187 3.65 -13.12 0.97
C LEU A 187 3.49 -14.01 -0.26
N LEU A 188 3.22 -15.28 0.00
CA LEU A 188 3.22 -16.35 -0.99
C LEU A 188 1.81 -16.69 -1.44
N PHE A 189 1.65 -16.88 -2.75
CA PHE A 189 0.42 -17.30 -3.40
C PHE A 189 0.50 -18.78 -3.82
N PRO A 190 -0.63 -19.43 -4.12
CA PRO A 190 -0.64 -20.71 -4.81
C PRO A 190 0.24 -20.72 -6.08
N PRO A 191 0.70 -21.91 -6.51
CA PRO A 191 1.49 -22.05 -7.73
C PRO A 191 0.75 -21.52 -8.97
N VAL A 192 1.46 -20.81 -9.86
CA VAL A 192 0.89 -20.26 -11.12
C VAL A 192 0.85 -21.31 -12.24
N SER A 193 1.59 -22.40 -12.10
CA SER A 193 1.66 -23.54 -13.03
C SER A 193 1.88 -24.84 -12.24
N ASP A 194 2.11 -25.96 -12.91
CA ASP A 194 2.32 -27.30 -12.32
C ASP A 194 3.51 -27.42 -11.34
N SER A 195 4.18 -26.31 -11.00
CA SER A 195 5.16 -26.28 -9.92
C SER A 195 4.51 -26.65 -8.58
N SER A 196 5.18 -27.48 -7.78
CA SER A 196 4.70 -27.84 -6.43
C SER A 196 4.99 -26.76 -5.37
N SER A 197 5.73 -25.71 -5.72
CA SER A 197 6.14 -24.65 -4.80
C SER A 197 5.20 -23.46 -4.85
N HIS A 198 4.92 -22.86 -3.69
CA HIS A 198 4.21 -21.59 -3.62
C HIS A 198 4.95 -20.51 -4.39
N SER A 199 4.19 -19.59 -4.98
CA SER A 199 4.72 -18.54 -5.82
C SER A 199 4.93 -17.24 -5.04
N THR A 200 6.04 -16.56 -5.31
CA THR A 200 6.34 -15.24 -4.76
C THR A 200 5.55 -14.14 -5.48
N ILE A 201 5.64 -12.90 -5.00
CA ILE A 201 4.99 -11.75 -5.65
C ILE A 201 5.48 -11.52 -7.10
N TYR A 202 6.66 -12.03 -7.45
CA TYR A 202 7.31 -11.83 -8.76
C TYR A 202 6.86 -12.82 -9.84
N GLU A 203 6.27 -13.94 -9.46
CA GLU A 203 5.68 -14.90 -10.40
C GLU A 203 4.29 -14.40 -10.81
N THR A 204 4.27 -13.36 -11.64
CA THR A 204 3.07 -12.66 -12.11
C THR A 204 3.36 -11.99 -13.46
N SER A 205 2.34 -11.70 -14.26
CA SER A 205 2.49 -10.95 -15.52
C SER A 205 2.62 -9.46 -15.29
N HIS A 206 1.87 -8.92 -14.31
CA HIS A 206 1.94 -7.54 -13.86
C HIS A 206 2.00 -7.50 -12.34
N LEU A 207 2.95 -6.75 -11.80
CA LEU A 207 3.15 -6.55 -10.36
C LEU A 207 2.97 -5.07 -10.04
N PHE A 208 2.12 -4.77 -9.06
CA PHE A 208 1.93 -3.43 -8.52
C PHE A 208 2.17 -3.46 -7.02
N LEU A 209 3.14 -2.68 -6.56
CA LEU A 209 3.47 -2.55 -5.14
C LEU A 209 3.20 -1.11 -4.71
N LEU A 210 2.34 -0.94 -3.72
CA LEU A 210 1.94 0.35 -3.19
C LEU A 210 2.07 0.38 -1.67
N GLY A 211 2.03 1.57 -1.09
CA GLY A 211 1.83 1.74 0.34
C GLY A 211 2.74 2.75 1.00
N ASP A 212 2.70 2.79 2.33
CA ASP A 212 3.65 3.52 3.15
C ASP A 212 4.93 2.67 3.31
N LEU A 213 5.84 2.87 2.37
CA LEU A 213 7.14 2.19 2.36
C LEU A 213 8.12 2.79 3.36
N ASN A 214 7.78 3.94 3.95
CA ASN A 214 8.52 4.58 5.03
C ASN A 214 10.00 4.91 4.74
N TYR A 215 10.46 4.82 3.49
CA TYR A 215 11.77 5.33 3.09
C TYR A 215 11.80 6.84 3.24
N ARG A 216 12.95 7.38 3.69
CA ARG A 216 13.09 8.77 4.09
C ARG A 216 14.01 9.53 3.15
N LEU A 217 13.86 10.84 3.15
CA LEU A 217 14.80 11.75 2.54
C LEU A 217 16.03 11.89 3.44
N ASP A 218 17.19 11.45 2.97
CA ASP A 218 18.46 11.45 3.70
C ASP A 218 19.40 12.54 3.16
N ILE A 219 19.02 13.79 3.41
CA ILE A 219 19.78 14.96 2.94
C ILE A 219 21.19 14.90 3.55
N PRO A 220 22.27 14.97 2.74
CA PRO A 220 23.62 14.93 3.29
C PRO A 220 23.96 16.25 4.02
N PRO A 221 24.81 16.23 5.06
CA PRO A 221 25.21 17.43 5.80
C PRO A 221 25.81 18.55 4.95
N THR A 222 26.38 18.21 3.79
CA THR A 222 26.97 19.15 2.83
C THR A 222 25.93 19.91 2.00
N HIS A 223 24.68 19.47 1.98
CA HIS A 223 23.63 20.09 1.16
C HIS A 223 23.02 21.31 1.86
N PRO A 224 22.75 22.43 1.17
CA PRO A 224 22.26 23.68 1.79
C PRO A 224 20.95 23.54 2.57
N LEU A 225 20.10 22.58 2.21
CA LEU A 225 18.83 22.32 2.89
C LEU A 225 18.93 21.40 4.12
N PHE A 226 20.12 20.87 4.44
CA PHE A 226 20.28 19.95 5.57
C PHE A 226 19.80 20.56 6.89
N GLU A 227 20.32 21.73 7.26
CA GLU A 227 19.93 22.42 8.52
C GLU A 227 18.48 22.91 8.50
N ARG A 228 17.90 23.08 7.31
CA ARG A 228 16.52 23.57 7.15
C ARG A 228 15.47 22.46 7.17
N ARG A 229 15.88 21.19 7.11
CA ARG A 229 14.99 20.03 6.86
C ARG A 229 13.88 19.81 7.89
N ASN A 230 14.06 20.32 9.11
CA ASN A 230 13.08 20.21 10.20
C ASN A 230 12.53 21.58 10.63
N LEU A 231 12.74 22.63 9.84
CA LEU A 231 12.24 23.98 10.13
C LEU A 231 10.90 24.24 9.41
N PRO A 232 10.04 25.13 9.95
CA PRO A 232 8.73 25.43 9.34
C PRO A 232 8.80 25.88 7.87
N GLY A 233 9.89 26.54 7.46
CA GLY A 233 10.10 27.03 6.10
C GLY A 233 10.52 25.96 5.08
N PHE A 234 10.69 24.69 5.48
CA PHE A 234 11.12 23.64 4.56
C PHE A 234 10.13 23.41 3.41
N SER A 235 8.82 23.58 3.67
CA SER A 235 7.80 23.41 2.62
C SER A 235 8.04 24.34 1.44
N GLY A 236 8.29 25.63 1.71
CA GLY A 236 8.61 26.60 0.67
C GLY A 236 9.97 26.35 0.00
N ALA A 237 10.93 25.80 0.74
CA ALA A 237 12.23 25.43 0.18
C ALA A 237 12.13 24.33 -0.90
N ILE A 238 11.05 23.55 -0.91
CA ILE A 238 10.79 22.49 -1.88
C ILE A 238 9.63 22.81 -2.83
N ASP A 239 9.27 24.09 -3.01
CA ASP A 239 8.22 24.53 -3.96
C ASP A 239 8.61 24.32 -5.42
N SER A 240 9.90 24.42 -5.74
CA SER A 240 10.41 24.18 -7.08
C SER A 240 10.55 22.69 -7.38
N GLU A 241 10.07 22.29 -8.55
CA GLU A 241 10.28 20.94 -9.09
C GLU A 241 11.76 20.60 -9.22
N ALA A 242 12.61 21.58 -9.60
CA ALA A 242 14.05 21.37 -9.72
C ALA A 242 14.67 20.98 -8.37
N THR A 243 14.29 21.68 -7.28
CA THR A 243 14.78 21.35 -5.94
C THR A 243 14.29 19.98 -5.49
N ARG A 244 13.02 19.64 -5.75
CA ARG A 244 12.51 18.31 -5.42
C ARG A 244 13.22 17.20 -6.19
N LYS A 245 13.49 17.42 -7.47
CA LYS A 245 14.23 16.47 -8.33
C LYS A 245 15.67 16.28 -7.85
N GLU A 246 16.33 17.34 -7.41
CA GLU A 246 17.64 17.25 -6.76
C GLU A 246 17.57 16.44 -5.47
N LEU A 247 16.64 16.78 -4.57
CA LEU A 247 16.45 16.07 -3.30
C LEU A 247 16.07 14.60 -3.49
N GLY A 248 15.33 14.27 -4.56
CA GLY A 248 14.98 12.90 -4.92
C GLY A 248 16.20 11.99 -5.12
N LYS A 249 17.39 12.54 -5.38
CA LYS A 249 18.65 11.77 -5.44
C LYS A 249 19.10 11.26 -4.06
N PHE A 250 18.66 11.91 -2.99
CA PHE A 250 18.94 11.54 -1.60
C PHE A 250 17.78 10.77 -0.96
N ASP A 251 16.78 10.35 -1.75
CA ASP A 251 15.71 9.47 -1.30
C ASP A 251 16.28 8.06 -1.06
N GLN A 252 16.04 7.52 0.14
CA GLN A 252 16.56 6.21 0.52
C GLN A 252 16.03 5.09 -0.38
N LEU A 253 14.75 5.12 -0.81
CA LEU A 253 14.22 4.08 -1.70
C LEU A 253 14.94 4.08 -3.04
N THR A 254 15.11 5.26 -3.62
CA THR A 254 15.82 5.48 -4.88
C THR A 254 17.25 4.93 -4.79
N THR A 255 17.96 5.26 -3.72
CA THR A 255 19.34 4.80 -3.49
C THR A 255 19.42 3.28 -3.29
N GLU A 256 18.54 2.70 -2.48
CA GLU A 256 18.55 1.25 -2.21
C GLU A 256 18.14 0.41 -3.42
N LYS A 257 17.21 0.91 -4.23
CA LYS A 257 16.79 0.26 -5.48
C LYS A 257 17.94 0.23 -6.50
N GLN A 258 18.73 1.30 -6.60
CA GLN A 258 19.91 1.35 -7.47
C GLN A 258 21.00 0.36 -7.07
N LYS A 259 21.08 -0.02 -5.78
CA LYS A 259 22.00 -1.07 -5.31
C LYS A 259 21.60 -2.49 -5.76
N GLY A 260 20.38 -2.68 -6.26
CA GLY A 260 19.95 -3.95 -6.85
C GLY A 260 19.62 -5.08 -5.86
N HIS A 261 19.35 -4.76 -4.59
CA HIS A 261 19.03 -5.77 -3.55
C HIS A 261 17.58 -5.72 -3.04
N VAL A 262 16.83 -4.67 -3.39
CA VAL A 262 15.42 -4.47 -3.02
C VAL A 262 14.68 -3.85 -4.20
N PHE A 263 13.39 -4.17 -4.36
CA PHE A 263 12.54 -3.68 -5.44
C PHE A 263 13.12 -3.91 -6.84
N VAL A 264 13.85 -5.01 -7.02
CA VAL A 264 14.53 -5.36 -8.27
C VAL A 264 13.52 -5.49 -9.40
N GLY A 265 13.83 -4.88 -10.55
CA GLY A 265 12.98 -4.90 -11.74
C GLY A 265 11.71 -4.04 -11.65
N LEU A 266 11.39 -3.44 -10.51
CA LEU A 266 10.25 -2.54 -10.39
C LEU A 266 10.60 -1.16 -10.97
N HIS A 267 9.62 -0.47 -11.53
CA HIS A 267 9.66 0.90 -12.01
C HIS A 267 8.82 1.80 -11.10
N GLU A 268 9.01 3.11 -11.21
CA GLU A 268 8.26 4.12 -10.46
C GLU A 268 8.15 5.39 -11.32
N GLY A 269 7.03 6.11 -11.23
CA GLY A 269 6.90 7.40 -11.91
C GLY A 269 7.74 8.49 -11.22
N ASP A 270 7.74 9.70 -11.78
CA ASP A 270 8.48 10.86 -11.24
C ASP A 270 7.86 11.37 -9.92
N PHE A 271 8.11 10.67 -8.81
CA PHE A 271 7.54 11.00 -7.48
C PHE A 271 7.91 12.41 -6.99
N TRP A 272 9.02 12.97 -7.48
CA TRP A 272 9.49 14.32 -7.14
C TRP A 272 8.66 15.43 -7.80
N LYS A 273 7.73 15.13 -8.71
CA LYS A 273 6.81 16.14 -9.30
C LYS A 273 5.87 16.75 -8.26
N PHE A 274 5.50 15.99 -7.23
CA PHE A 274 4.73 16.47 -6.08
C PHE A 274 5.60 16.55 -4.82
N LYS A 275 5.17 17.35 -3.84
CA LYS A 275 5.85 17.53 -2.55
C LYS A 275 5.86 16.23 -1.73
N CYS A 276 6.76 16.15 -0.74
CA CYS A 276 6.82 15.01 0.18
C CYS A 276 5.45 14.75 0.82
N SER A 277 5.00 13.49 0.83
CA SER A 277 3.67 13.11 1.34
C SER A 277 3.60 13.07 2.87
N TYR A 278 4.73 13.13 3.58
CA TYR A 278 4.86 13.04 5.03
C TYR A 278 5.95 14.01 5.53
N LYS A 279 5.94 14.57 6.75
CA LYS A 279 4.93 14.50 7.81
C LYS A 279 4.26 15.86 7.96
N TYR A 280 2.98 15.95 7.67
CA TYR A 280 2.21 17.18 7.80
C TYR A 280 1.76 17.43 9.25
N GLN A 281 1.45 18.69 9.55
CA GLN A 281 0.64 19.03 10.71
C GLN A 281 -0.83 18.70 10.39
N LEU A 282 -1.56 18.09 11.34
CA LEU A 282 -2.97 17.78 11.13
C LEU A 282 -3.76 19.08 10.93
N GLY A 283 -4.71 19.06 9.99
CA GLY A 283 -5.51 20.22 9.59
C GLY A 283 -4.83 21.13 8.56
N GLU A 284 -3.54 20.93 8.27
CA GLU A 284 -2.79 21.82 7.37
C GLU A 284 -2.61 21.22 5.96
N ILE A 285 -2.76 22.08 4.94
CA ILE A 285 -2.58 21.67 3.54
C ILE A 285 -1.09 21.55 3.19
N ASP A 286 -0.30 22.58 3.52
CA ASP A 286 1.07 22.72 3.01
C ASP A 286 2.12 23.01 4.10
N LYS A 287 1.87 22.56 5.33
CA LYS A 287 2.73 22.79 6.49
C LYS A 287 3.24 21.50 7.10
N TYR A 288 4.55 21.31 7.07
CA TYR A 288 5.20 20.16 7.67
C TYR A 288 5.35 20.29 9.19
N SER A 289 5.31 19.15 9.87
CA SER A 289 5.69 19.02 11.27
C SER A 289 7.21 19.05 11.39
N THR A 290 7.73 19.84 12.34
CA THR A 290 9.18 19.90 12.64
C THR A 290 9.72 18.64 13.32
N LYS A 291 8.84 17.69 13.68
CA LYS A 291 9.22 16.46 14.39
C LYS A 291 10.03 15.50 13.52
N ARG A 292 9.91 15.58 12.19
CA ARG A 292 10.55 14.66 11.23
C ARG A 292 10.90 15.43 9.96
N THR A 293 11.95 14.98 9.30
CA THR A 293 12.28 15.46 7.96
C THR A 293 11.18 15.03 6.99
N PRO A 294 10.61 15.96 6.21
CA PRO A 294 9.62 15.59 5.20
C PRO A 294 10.19 14.58 4.20
N SER A 295 9.37 13.62 3.78
CA SER A 295 9.78 12.48 2.95
C SER A 295 8.64 11.97 2.08
N TRP A 296 8.97 11.37 0.94
CA TRP A 296 8.05 10.59 0.11
C TRP A 296 7.96 9.16 0.65
N THR A 297 7.18 9.00 1.73
CA THR A 297 6.99 7.70 2.39
C THR A 297 6.01 6.81 1.64
N ASP A 298 5.04 7.43 0.98
CA ASP A 298 3.96 6.77 0.25
C ASP A 298 4.36 6.61 -1.22
N ARG A 299 4.40 5.37 -1.72
CA ARG A 299 5.00 5.04 -3.03
C ARG A 299 4.17 4.06 -3.83
N ILE A 300 4.27 4.13 -5.16
CA ILE A 300 3.64 3.18 -6.09
C ILE A 300 4.69 2.74 -7.11
N LEU A 301 5.04 1.46 -7.06
CA LEU A 301 5.99 0.81 -7.96
C LEU A 301 5.27 -0.26 -8.79
N TYR A 302 5.79 -0.54 -9.98
CA TYR A 302 5.16 -1.48 -10.91
C TYR A 302 6.17 -2.15 -11.83
N ALA A 303 5.85 -3.36 -12.30
CA ALA A 303 6.59 -4.07 -13.34
C ALA A 303 5.63 -4.90 -14.19
N THR A 304 6.04 -5.21 -15.42
CA THR A 304 5.29 -6.04 -16.34
C THR A 304 6.19 -7.04 -17.03
N HIS A 305 5.63 -8.17 -17.49
CA HIS A 305 6.37 -9.23 -18.17
C HIS A 305 7.03 -8.77 -19.48
N THR A 306 6.58 -7.67 -20.08
CA THR A 306 7.20 -7.08 -21.27
C THR A 306 8.48 -6.31 -20.95
N ASP A 307 8.78 -6.07 -19.67
CA ASP A 307 10.04 -5.49 -19.24
C ASP A 307 11.19 -6.49 -19.50
N SER A 308 12.39 -5.96 -19.74
CA SER A 308 13.60 -6.76 -19.94
C SER A 308 14.66 -6.42 -18.89
N PRO A 309 15.26 -7.42 -18.21
CA PRO A 309 16.38 -7.18 -17.31
C PRO A 309 17.61 -6.60 -18.02
N ASP A 310 17.72 -6.77 -19.35
CA ASP A 310 18.81 -6.23 -20.17
C ASP A 310 18.66 -4.71 -20.42
N THR A 311 17.45 -4.18 -20.26
CA THR A 311 17.13 -2.76 -20.45
C THR A 311 16.36 -2.20 -19.25
N PRO A 312 16.97 -2.15 -18.04
CA PRO A 312 16.28 -1.85 -16.78
C PRO A 312 15.68 -0.43 -16.68
N GLY A 313 15.99 0.45 -17.62
CA GLY A 313 15.40 1.80 -17.72
C GLY A 313 14.14 1.87 -18.58
N GLN A 314 13.79 0.81 -19.32
CA GLN A 314 12.61 0.76 -20.18
C GLN A 314 11.49 -0.01 -19.48
N CYS A 315 10.30 0.59 -19.40
CA CYS A 315 9.12 -0.05 -18.84
C CYS A 315 8.02 -0.14 -19.90
N GLY A 316 7.38 -1.30 -20.03
CA GLY A 316 6.22 -1.49 -20.91
C GLY A 316 4.96 -0.78 -20.42
N ILE A 317 4.91 -0.39 -19.14
CA ILE A 317 3.81 0.38 -18.55
C ILE A 317 4.06 1.87 -18.76
N THR A 318 3.05 2.58 -19.28
CA THR A 318 3.09 4.04 -19.41
C THR A 318 2.47 4.69 -18.17
N ASN A 319 3.25 5.49 -17.44
CA ASN A 319 2.75 6.33 -16.35
C ASN A 319 2.07 7.58 -16.90
N LEU A 320 0.76 7.68 -16.72
CA LEU A 320 -0.04 8.82 -17.20
C LEU A 320 -0.18 9.90 -16.14
N LEU A 321 -0.29 9.48 -14.88
CA LEU A 321 -0.39 10.36 -13.72
C LEU A 321 0.35 9.72 -12.55
N TYR A 322 1.06 10.54 -11.80
CA TYR A 322 1.49 10.19 -10.45
C TYR A 322 1.55 11.46 -9.60
N THR A 323 0.65 11.58 -8.62
CA THR A 323 0.51 12.79 -7.80
C THR A 323 0.07 12.49 -6.38
N SER A 324 0.22 13.47 -5.49
CA SER A 324 -0.41 13.51 -4.16
C SER A 324 -1.65 14.39 -4.16
N ILE A 325 -2.52 14.22 -3.18
CA ILE A 325 -3.74 15.02 -2.97
C ILE A 325 -3.60 15.89 -1.71
N PRO A 326 -3.15 17.16 -1.82
CA PRO A 326 -2.83 17.98 -0.65
C PRO A 326 -4.04 18.42 0.18
N SER A 327 -5.24 18.42 -0.41
CA SER A 327 -6.50 18.84 0.24
C SER A 327 -6.88 17.98 1.44
N TYR A 328 -6.30 16.79 1.58
CA TYR A 328 -6.57 15.87 2.68
C TYR A 328 -5.71 16.24 3.89
N THR A 329 -6.36 16.59 5.00
CA THR A 329 -5.67 17.14 6.19
C THR A 329 -5.95 16.37 7.49
N THR A 330 -6.75 15.30 7.42
CA THR A 330 -7.10 14.45 8.58
C THR A 330 -5.96 13.53 9.03
N SER A 331 -5.05 13.19 8.12
CA SER A 331 -3.82 12.46 8.39
C SER A 331 -2.61 13.39 8.30
N ASP A 332 -1.50 12.97 8.90
CA ASP A 332 -0.19 13.57 8.70
C ASP A 332 0.49 13.08 7.40
N HIS A 333 -0.17 12.19 6.67
CA HIS A 333 0.16 11.81 5.30
C HIS A 333 -0.78 12.48 4.30
N LYS A 334 -0.31 12.66 3.07
CA LYS A 334 -1.16 13.02 1.91
C LYS A 334 -1.40 11.77 1.05
N PRO A 335 -2.65 11.46 0.67
CA PRO A 335 -2.93 10.37 -0.26
C PRO A 335 -2.16 10.57 -1.56
N ILE A 336 -1.78 9.46 -2.18
CA ILE A 336 -1.20 9.43 -3.52
C ILE A 336 -2.08 8.64 -4.48
N VAL A 337 -2.03 9.01 -5.76
CA VAL A 337 -2.73 8.33 -6.84
C VAL A 337 -1.85 8.25 -8.07
N CYS A 338 -1.94 7.12 -8.77
CA CYS A 338 -1.24 6.85 -10.00
C CYS A 338 -2.21 6.26 -11.04
N LEU A 339 -2.05 6.69 -12.30
CA LEU A 339 -2.78 6.15 -13.44
C LEU A 339 -1.78 5.54 -14.43
N LEU A 340 -1.96 4.26 -14.73
CA LEU A 340 -1.03 3.44 -15.50
C LEU A 340 -1.74 2.84 -16.70
N LEU A 341 -1.13 2.96 -17.88
CA LEU A 341 -1.59 2.29 -19.10
C LEU A 341 -0.69 1.08 -19.38
N LEU A 342 -1.23 -0.12 -19.22
CA LEU A 342 -0.48 -1.37 -19.39
C LEU A 342 -0.09 -1.60 -20.85
N PRO A 343 0.94 -2.40 -21.14
CA PRO A 343 1.21 -2.84 -22.51
C PRO A 343 -0.01 -3.60 -23.09
N PRO A 344 -0.15 -3.66 -24.42
CA PRO A 344 -1.16 -4.52 -25.04
C PRO A 344 -0.99 -5.96 -24.59
N SER A 345 -2.12 -6.66 -24.38
CA SER A 345 -2.08 -8.10 -24.05
C SER A 345 -1.39 -8.86 -25.18
N THR A 346 -0.48 -9.77 -24.87
CA THR A 346 0.16 -10.61 -25.89
C THR A 346 -0.83 -11.64 -26.41
N PRO A 347 -1.07 -11.74 -27.74
CA PRO A 347 -1.86 -12.83 -28.30
C PRO A 347 -1.12 -14.16 -28.04
N ASN A 348 -1.78 -15.07 -27.32
CA ASN A 348 -1.20 -16.35 -26.91
C ASN A 348 -0.77 -17.16 -28.15
N SER A 349 0.54 -17.26 -28.38
CA SER A 349 1.13 -18.30 -29.26
C SER A 349 1.72 -19.46 -28.46
N SER A 350 1.82 -19.34 -27.13
CA SER A 350 2.34 -20.35 -26.21
C SER A 350 1.32 -20.72 -25.12
N SER A 351 1.34 -21.98 -24.66
CA SER A 351 0.51 -22.49 -23.57
C SER A 351 0.88 -21.98 -22.17
N SER A 352 1.99 -21.23 -22.03
CA SER A 352 2.49 -20.74 -20.74
C SER A 352 2.10 -19.28 -20.46
N ILE A 353 1.63 -19.01 -19.24
CA ILE A 353 1.34 -17.65 -18.75
C ILE A 353 2.63 -16.82 -18.75
N PRO A 354 2.65 -15.61 -19.35
CA PRO A 354 3.84 -14.77 -19.36
C PRO A 354 4.14 -14.20 -17.98
N LEU A 355 5.39 -14.31 -17.51
CA LEU A 355 5.81 -13.86 -16.17
C LEU A 355 6.93 -12.80 -16.27
N ILE A 356 7.01 -11.94 -15.25
CA ILE A 356 8.11 -10.99 -15.08
C ILE A 356 9.45 -11.72 -15.09
N ARG A 357 10.40 -11.19 -15.85
CA ARG A 357 11.78 -11.67 -15.91
C ARG A 357 12.65 -10.82 -14.99
N LEU A 358 13.39 -11.47 -14.12
CA LEU A 358 14.33 -10.84 -13.20
C LEU A 358 15.77 -11.04 -13.68
N PRO A 359 16.71 -10.15 -13.30
CA PRO A 359 18.13 -10.36 -13.51
C PRO A 359 18.58 -11.67 -12.85
N THR A 360 19.55 -12.37 -13.47
CA THR A 360 20.09 -13.64 -12.96
C THR A 360 20.72 -13.53 -11.56
N THR A 361 21.09 -12.31 -11.14
CA THR A 361 21.65 -12.02 -9.81
C THR A 361 20.59 -11.96 -8.71
N TYR A 362 19.29 -12.00 -9.05
CA TYR A 362 18.21 -11.86 -8.09
C TYR A 362 17.17 -12.96 -8.28
N THR A 363 17.10 -13.88 -7.32
CA THR A 363 16.12 -14.96 -7.30
C THR A 363 15.34 -14.91 -5.98
N PRO A 364 14.07 -14.48 -6.01
CA PRO A 364 13.24 -14.48 -4.82
C PRO A 364 12.88 -15.92 -4.43
N LEU A 365 13.21 -16.32 -3.20
CA LEU A 365 12.95 -17.67 -2.71
C LEU A 365 11.83 -17.68 -1.66
N PRO A 366 10.82 -18.55 -1.81
CA PRO A 366 9.82 -18.78 -0.78
C PRO A 366 10.45 -19.25 0.55
N ASP A 367 10.05 -18.63 1.65
CA ASP A 367 10.42 -19.08 2.99
C ASP A 367 9.59 -20.30 3.38
N ARG A 368 10.27 -21.43 3.62
CA ARG A 368 9.64 -22.70 4.06
C ARG A 368 8.89 -22.57 5.39
N ARG A 369 9.22 -21.57 6.21
CA ARG A 369 8.57 -21.29 7.50
C ARG A 369 7.57 -20.13 7.42
N SER A 370 7.24 -19.64 6.22
CA SER A 370 6.29 -18.54 5.99
C SER A 370 4.96 -18.76 6.73
N ALA A 371 4.36 -19.93 6.61
CA ALA A 371 3.11 -20.28 7.30
C ALA A 371 3.25 -20.16 8.82
N LEU A 372 4.30 -20.75 9.40
CA LEU A 372 4.56 -20.67 10.85
C LEU A 372 4.68 -19.21 11.31
N LYS A 373 5.53 -18.42 10.65
CA LYS A 373 5.75 -17.00 10.98
C LYS A 373 4.45 -16.20 10.94
N ARG A 374 3.66 -16.43 9.88
CA ARG A 374 2.38 -15.77 9.63
C ARG A 374 1.34 -16.06 10.72
N TYR A 375 1.21 -17.31 11.15
CA TYR A 375 0.25 -17.67 12.20
C TYR A 375 0.73 -17.31 13.60
N VAL A 376 2.04 -17.37 13.87
CA VAL A 376 2.62 -16.86 15.12
C VAL A 376 2.31 -15.36 15.28
N GLY A 377 2.61 -14.56 14.26
CA GLY A 377 2.31 -13.13 14.25
C GLY A 377 0.84 -12.84 14.48
N ARG A 378 -0.05 -13.58 13.80
CA ARG A 378 -1.50 -13.44 13.98
C ARG A 378 -1.96 -13.78 15.39
N ILE A 379 -1.46 -14.85 16.00
CA ILE A 379 -1.84 -15.22 17.37
C ILE A 379 -1.43 -14.10 18.33
N LEU A 380 -0.21 -13.57 18.19
CA LEU A 380 0.28 -12.46 18.99
C LEU A 380 -0.56 -11.19 18.78
N ASP A 381 -0.91 -10.87 17.53
CA ASP A 381 -1.82 -9.75 17.23
C ASP A 381 -3.12 -9.90 18.02
N ARG A 382 -3.76 -11.08 17.98
CA ARG A 382 -5.05 -11.30 18.66
C ARG A 382 -4.94 -11.22 20.16
N VAL A 383 -3.91 -11.83 20.75
CA VAL A 383 -3.68 -11.81 22.19
C VAL A 383 -3.47 -10.36 22.66
N VAL A 384 -2.53 -9.64 22.06
CA VAL A 384 -2.23 -8.25 22.42
C VAL A 384 -3.44 -7.36 22.18
N GLY A 385 -4.10 -7.52 21.03
CA GLY A 385 -5.25 -6.71 20.63
C GLY A 385 -6.46 -6.89 21.52
N VAL A 386 -6.82 -8.12 21.88
CA VAL A 386 -7.97 -8.39 22.77
C VAL A 386 -7.70 -7.86 24.17
N ILE A 387 -6.50 -8.07 24.72
CA ILE A 387 -6.12 -7.52 26.03
C ILE A 387 -6.23 -5.99 26.01
N TRP A 388 -5.63 -5.34 25.00
CA TRP A 388 -5.67 -3.89 24.89
C TRP A 388 -7.09 -3.35 24.65
N TRP A 389 -7.91 -4.05 23.86
CA TRP A 389 -9.31 -3.68 23.66
C TRP A 389 -10.12 -3.77 24.96
N LEU A 390 -9.97 -4.85 25.74
CA LEU A 390 -10.62 -5.00 27.04
C LEU A 390 -10.21 -3.89 28.02
N LEU A 391 -8.93 -3.55 28.07
CA LEU A 391 -8.45 -2.44 28.88
C LEU A 391 -9.06 -1.11 28.41
N THR A 392 -9.10 -0.86 27.10
CA THR A 392 -9.74 0.35 26.56
C THR A 392 -11.22 0.44 26.94
N LEU A 393 -11.95 -0.69 26.94
CA LEU A 393 -13.34 -0.73 27.41
C LEU A 393 -13.46 -0.45 28.93
N LEU A 394 -12.64 -1.09 29.76
CA LEU A 394 -12.63 -0.89 31.22
C LEU A 394 -12.29 0.54 31.61
N GLY A 395 -11.58 1.26 30.75
CA GLY A 395 -11.25 2.67 30.94
C GLY A 395 -12.16 3.64 30.20
N ALA A 396 -13.38 3.23 29.82
CA ALA A 396 -14.36 4.06 29.11
C ALA A 396 -13.79 4.75 27.87
N GLY A 397 -12.99 4.03 27.08
CA GLY A 397 -12.33 4.54 25.86
C GLY A 397 -10.85 4.88 26.04
N SER A 398 -10.30 4.79 27.27
CA SER A 398 -8.86 5.00 27.53
C SER A 398 -8.19 3.73 28.07
N GLY A 399 -7.28 3.14 27.30
CA GLY A 399 -6.51 1.97 27.75
C GLY A 399 -5.66 2.24 29.00
N ILE A 400 -5.24 3.49 29.23
CA ILE A 400 -4.48 3.90 30.43
C ILE A 400 -5.38 3.85 31.67
N ILE A 401 -6.56 4.46 31.59
CA ILE A 401 -7.55 4.44 32.69
C ILE A 401 -7.98 3.00 32.96
N GLY A 402 -8.17 2.20 31.91
CA GLY A 402 -8.55 0.81 32.06
C GLY A 402 -7.49 -0.05 32.71
N SER A 403 -6.21 0.19 32.39
CA SER A 403 -5.09 -0.47 33.07
C SER A 403 -5.08 -0.13 34.56
N PHE A 404 -5.24 1.15 34.89
CA PHE A 404 -5.36 1.61 36.28
C PHE A 404 -6.54 0.93 37.00
N ASN A 405 -7.73 0.94 36.40
CA ASN A 405 -8.94 0.30 36.93
C ASN A 405 -8.75 -1.21 37.14
N PHE A 406 -8.08 -1.89 36.21
CA PHE A 406 -7.79 -3.32 36.30
C PHE A 406 -6.89 -3.64 37.50
N PHE A 407 -5.79 -2.91 37.68
CA PHE A 407 -4.89 -3.13 38.82
C PHE A 407 -5.52 -2.72 40.15
N LEU A 408 -6.32 -1.65 40.18
CA LEU A 408 -7.10 -1.25 41.36
C LEU A 408 -8.09 -2.35 41.76
N GLY A 409 -8.84 -2.89 40.80
CA GLY A 409 -9.78 -3.99 41.01
C GLY A 409 -9.10 -5.28 41.48
N LEU A 410 -7.95 -5.64 40.90
CA LEU A 410 -7.14 -6.77 41.36
C LEU A 410 -6.64 -6.57 42.80
N GLY A 411 -6.22 -5.36 43.15
CA GLY A 411 -5.82 -5.00 44.51
C GLY A 411 -6.97 -5.16 45.51
N ALA A 412 -8.14 -4.60 45.18
CA ALA A 412 -9.35 -4.70 46.00
C ALA A 412 -9.82 -6.17 46.15
N TRP A 413 -9.79 -6.96 45.07
CA TRP A 413 -10.16 -8.38 45.11
C TRP A 413 -9.20 -9.21 45.96
N LYS A 414 -7.87 -8.99 45.81
CA LYS A 414 -6.87 -9.65 46.66
C LYS A 414 -7.07 -9.29 48.13
N TRP A 415 -7.33 -8.02 48.43
CA TRP A 415 -7.61 -7.55 49.79
C TRP A 415 -8.88 -8.19 50.36
N TRP A 416 -9.97 -8.25 49.57
CA TRP A 416 -11.22 -8.90 49.97
C TRP A 416 -11.02 -10.40 50.22
N LYS A 417 -10.31 -11.09 49.32
CA LYS A 417 -10.05 -12.53 49.44
C LYS A 417 -9.18 -12.86 50.66
N ALA A 418 -8.20 -12.01 50.97
CA ALA A 418 -7.39 -12.13 52.17
C ALA A 418 -8.22 -11.96 53.45
N ARG A 419 -9.25 -11.08 53.43
CA ARG A 419 -10.19 -10.93 54.55
C ARG A 419 -11.16 -12.09 54.70
N SER A 420 -11.52 -12.79 53.63
CA SER A 420 -12.42 -13.96 53.70
C SER A 420 -11.74 -15.27 54.13
N LEU A 421 -10.42 -15.26 54.34
CA LEU A 421 -9.63 -16.41 54.81
C LEU A 421 -9.20 -16.27 56.28
N VAL A 422 -9.60 -15.18 56.94
CA VAL A 422 -9.55 -14.93 58.39
C VAL A 422 -10.97 -15.03 58.90
#